data_AF-A0A7Z7N7Q6-F1
#
_entry.id   AF-A0A7Z7N7Q6-F1
#
_cell.length_a   1.000
_cell.length_b   1.000
_cell.length_c   1.000
_cell.angle_alpha   90.00
_cell.angle_beta   90.00
_cell.angle_gamma   90.00
#
_symmetry.space_group_name_H-M   'P 1'
#
loop_
_entity.id
_entity.type
_entity.pdbx_description
1 polymer ?
#
loop_
_entity_poly.entity_id
_entity_poly.type
_entity_poly.pdbx_seq_one_letter_code
_entity_poly.pdbx_strand_id
1 'polypeptide(L)'
;MVTGAFAGDFTETDWEHTLGGMHALIWHHGAIIAHAAVVQRRLIYGDRALRCGYVEGVAVREDWRGQGLVRALLDGVEQVMRGAYQLGALSSSARARGLYASRGWLPWLGPTSVLAPTGPMRTPDDDGTIFVLPVDIELDTSAELMCDWRAGDVW
;
A
#
# COMPACT_ATOMS: atom_id res chain seq x y z
N MET A 1 17.69 1.78 -5.53
CA MET A 1 16.67 2.02 -6.57
C MET A 1 15.46 2.73 -5.96
N VAL A 2 14.74 2.12 -5.02
CA VAL A 2 13.55 2.72 -4.36
C VAL A 2 13.87 4.07 -3.73
N THR A 3 14.85 4.17 -2.82
CA THR A 3 15.26 5.45 -2.19
C THR A 3 15.53 6.57 -3.19
N GLY A 4 16.17 6.25 -4.32
CA GLY A 4 16.41 7.23 -5.40
C GLY A 4 15.13 7.66 -6.11
N ALA A 5 14.17 6.75 -6.31
CA ALA A 5 12.87 7.08 -6.91
C ALA A 5 12.02 8.01 -6.02
N PHE A 6 12.22 7.93 -4.70
CA PHE A 6 11.64 8.81 -3.69
C PHE A 6 12.49 10.07 -3.41
N ALA A 7 13.52 10.34 -4.21
CA ALA A 7 14.41 11.50 -4.04
C ALA A 7 15.03 11.62 -2.63
N GLY A 8 15.29 10.48 -1.98
CA GLY A 8 15.85 10.41 -0.63
C GLY A 8 14.80 10.38 0.50
N ASP A 9 13.54 10.65 0.19
CA ASP A 9 12.41 10.59 1.14
C ASP A 9 11.92 9.15 1.33
N PHE A 10 12.82 8.30 1.82
CA PHE A 10 12.57 6.89 2.09
C PHE A 10 13.52 6.43 3.19
N THR A 11 12.99 6.39 4.40
CA THR A 11 13.71 6.17 5.65
C THR A 11 14.06 4.70 5.86
N GLU A 12 14.83 4.40 6.92
CA GLU A 12 15.12 3.02 7.31
C GLU A 12 13.87 2.26 7.75
N THR A 13 12.89 2.94 8.38
CA THR A 13 11.61 2.34 8.73
C THR A 13 10.78 2.03 7.49
N ASP A 14 10.76 2.91 6.49
CA ASP A 14 10.03 2.65 5.23
C ASP A 14 10.65 1.46 4.47
N TRP A 15 11.97 1.35 4.52
CA TRP A 15 12.66 0.17 3.99
C TRP A 15 12.22 -1.10 4.72
N GLU A 16 12.20 -1.09 6.05
CA GLU A 16 11.72 -2.22 6.87
C GLU A 16 10.29 -2.62 6.50
N HIS A 17 9.42 -1.64 6.28
CA HIS A 17 8.02 -1.87 5.88
C HIS A 17 7.88 -2.62 4.56
N THR A 18 8.89 -2.61 3.69
CA THR A 18 8.87 -3.39 2.44
C THR A 18 9.20 -4.88 2.63
N LEU A 19 9.69 -5.29 3.81
CA LEU A 19 10.23 -6.63 4.05
C LEU A 19 9.16 -7.60 4.59
N GLY A 20 9.44 -8.91 4.45
CA GLY A 20 8.60 -9.97 5.00
C GLY A 20 7.43 -10.41 4.11
N GLY A 21 7.38 -9.92 2.87
CA GLY A 21 6.31 -10.19 1.91
C GLY A 21 6.78 -10.61 0.52
N MET A 22 5.93 -10.38 -0.47
CA MET A 22 6.21 -10.65 -1.89
C MET A 22 6.68 -9.38 -2.58
N HIS A 23 7.70 -9.49 -3.43
CA HIS A 23 8.21 -8.36 -4.22
C HIS A 23 7.91 -8.55 -5.71
N ALA A 24 7.15 -7.62 -6.29
CA ALA A 24 7.01 -7.48 -7.73
C ALA A 24 8.21 -6.68 -8.27
N LEU A 25 9.00 -7.30 -9.15
CA LEU A 25 10.25 -6.77 -9.65
C LEU A 25 10.25 -6.72 -11.18
N ILE A 26 10.63 -5.59 -11.75
CA ILE A 26 10.91 -5.48 -13.19
C ILE A 26 12.40 -5.25 -13.36
N TRP A 27 13.03 -6.12 -14.16
CA TRP A 27 14.45 -6.09 -14.47
C TRP A 27 14.71 -5.60 -15.88
N HIS A 28 15.79 -4.86 -16.08
CA HIS A 28 16.34 -4.53 -17.38
C HIS A 28 17.86 -4.56 -17.32
N HIS A 29 18.49 -5.37 -18.18
CA HIS A 29 19.94 -5.60 -18.21
C HIS A 29 20.57 -5.88 -16.84
N GLY A 30 19.92 -6.74 -16.04
CA GLY A 30 20.41 -7.13 -14.72
C GLY A 30 20.26 -6.05 -13.62
N ALA A 31 19.58 -4.94 -13.91
CA ALA A 31 19.22 -3.92 -12.91
C ALA A 31 17.71 -3.92 -12.64
N ILE A 32 17.32 -3.69 -11.39
CA ILE A 32 15.93 -3.39 -11.04
C ILE A 32 15.57 -2.00 -11.57
N ILE A 33 14.49 -1.93 -12.34
CA ILE A 33 13.93 -0.67 -12.87
C ILE A 33 12.55 -0.35 -12.29
N ALA A 34 11.86 -1.31 -11.68
CA ALA A 34 10.62 -1.08 -10.96
C ALA A 34 10.44 -2.07 -9.80
N HIS A 35 9.80 -1.64 -8.72
CA HIS A 35 9.54 -2.40 -7.51
C HIS A 35 8.17 -2.07 -6.92
N ALA A 36 7.50 -3.08 -6.36
CA ALA A 36 6.46 -2.93 -5.35
C ALA A 36 6.51 -4.13 -4.42
N ALA A 37 6.29 -3.93 -3.12
CA ALA A 37 6.17 -4.99 -2.14
C ALA A 37 4.71 -5.17 -1.72
N VAL A 38 4.32 -6.39 -1.36
CA VAL A 38 3.05 -6.70 -0.69
C VAL A 38 3.36 -7.42 0.61
N VAL A 39 3.12 -6.76 1.73
CA VAL A 39 3.39 -7.27 3.07
C VAL A 39 2.09 -7.56 3.80
N GLN A 40 2.05 -8.67 4.55
CA GLN A 40 0.85 -9.02 5.29
C GLN A 40 0.70 -8.18 6.55
N ARG A 41 -0.48 -7.61 6.77
CA ARG A 41 -0.87 -6.99 8.05
C ARG A 41 -2.36 -7.14 8.33
N ARG A 42 -2.83 -6.58 9.44
CA ARG A 42 -4.25 -6.51 9.78
C ARG A 42 -4.77 -5.08 9.68
N LEU A 43 -5.90 -4.94 9.00
CA LEU A 43 -6.74 -3.75 9.07
C LEU A 43 -8.03 -4.13 9.79
N ILE A 44 -8.35 -3.39 10.85
CA ILE A 44 -9.50 -3.58 11.69
C ILE A 44 -10.63 -2.72 11.12
N TYR A 45 -11.72 -3.38 10.74
CA TYR A 45 -12.92 -2.78 10.19
C TYR A 45 -14.13 -3.29 10.98
N GLY A 46 -14.76 -2.40 11.76
CA GLY A 46 -15.74 -2.80 12.76
C GLY A 46 -15.13 -3.75 13.80
N ASP A 47 -15.71 -4.94 13.95
CA ASP A 47 -15.26 -6.00 14.85
C ASP A 47 -14.30 -7.03 14.19
N ARG A 48 -13.85 -6.75 12.95
CA ARG A 48 -13.10 -7.72 12.13
C ARG A 48 -11.67 -7.27 11.87
N ALA A 49 -10.69 -8.13 12.21
CA ALA A 49 -9.30 -7.98 11.80
C ALA A 49 -9.07 -8.61 10.41
N LEU A 50 -9.30 -7.82 9.35
CA LEU A 50 -9.18 -8.26 7.97
C LEU A 50 -7.73 -8.61 7.61
N ARG A 51 -7.53 -9.72 6.88
CA ARG A 51 -6.22 -10.10 6.36
C ARG A 51 -5.87 -9.23 5.16
N CYS A 52 -4.95 -8.29 5.35
CA CYS A 52 -4.59 -7.27 4.37
C CYS A 52 -3.24 -7.56 3.70
N GLY A 53 -3.19 -7.42 2.38
CA GLY A 53 -1.95 -7.30 1.62
C GLY A 53 -1.64 -5.82 1.43
N TYR A 54 -0.68 -5.29 2.18
CA TYR A 54 -0.36 -3.87 2.21
C TYR A 54 0.76 -3.56 1.21
N VAL A 55 0.52 -2.61 0.31
CA VAL A 55 1.47 -2.28 -0.76
C VAL A 55 2.49 -1.27 -0.27
N GLU A 56 3.77 -1.61 -0.43
CA GLU A 56 4.88 -0.78 0.03
C GLU A 56 5.92 -0.54 -1.05
N GLY A 57 6.61 0.60 -0.95
CA GLY A 57 7.77 0.92 -1.79
C GLY A 57 7.51 0.90 -3.29
N VAL A 58 6.33 1.32 -3.76
CA VAL A 58 6.01 1.38 -5.20
C VAL A 58 6.90 2.41 -5.89
N ALA A 59 7.82 1.92 -6.73
CA ALA A 59 8.82 2.75 -7.37
C ALA A 59 9.08 2.32 -8.81
N VAL A 60 9.23 3.32 -9.68
CA VAL A 60 9.80 3.16 -11.03
C VAL A 60 11.00 4.10 -11.12
N ARG A 61 12.14 3.55 -11.55
CA ARG A 61 13.38 4.31 -11.75
C ARG A 61 13.12 5.46 -12.73
N GLU A 62 13.70 6.63 -12.44
CA GLU A 62 13.32 7.89 -13.11
C GLU A 62 13.39 7.83 -14.64
N ASP A 63 14.46 7.23 -15.17
CA ASP A 63 14.72 7.03 -16.60
C ASP A 63 13.77 6.02 -17.28
N TRP A 64 12.92 5.32 -16.52
CA TRP A 64 11.95 4.34 -17.01
C TRP A 64 10.48 4.74 -16.77
N ARG A 65 10.24 5.96 -16.29
CA ARG A 65 8.88 6.49 -16.06
C ARG A 65 8.15 6.75 -17.38
N GLY A 66 6.81 6.86 -17.31
CA GLY A 66 5.96 7.17 -18.47
C GLY A 66 5.70 6.01 -19.43
N GLN A 67 6.22 4.81 -19.14
CA GLN A 67 6.13 3.63 -20.01
C GLN A 67 5.11 2.58 -19.52
N GLY A 68 4.27 2.93 -18.55
CA GLY A 68 3.26 2.00 -18.01
C GLY A 68 3.79 0.93 -17.04
N LEU A 69 5.08 0.96 -16.65
CA LEU A 69 5.68 -0.05 -15.76
C LEU A 69 4.98 -0.18 -14.40
N VAL A 70 4.45 0.91 -13.85
CA VAL A 70 3.67 0.84 -12.61
C VAL A 70 2.40 0.00 -12.77
N ARG A 71 1.78 -0.01 -13.96
CA ARG A 71 0.62 -0.87 -14.23
C ARG A 71 1.03 -2.34 -14.23
N ALA A 72 2.19 -2.66 -14.83
CA ALA A 72 2.74 -4.01 -14.82
C ALA A 72 3.10 -4.49 -13.40
N LEU A 73 3.64 -3.61 -12.54
CA LEU A 73 3.82 -3.91 -11.12
C LEU A 73 2.47 -4.22 -10.45
N LEU A 74 1.46 -3.38 -10.70
CA LEU A 74 0.13 -3.56 -10.09
C LEU A 74 -0.57 -4.83 -10.57
N ASP A 75 -0.33 -5.31 -11.79
CA ASP A 75 -0.85 -6.60 -12.23
C ASP A 75 -0.37 -7.75 -11.31
N GLY A 76 0.92 -7.75 -10.95
CA GLY A 76 1.49 -8.73 -10.02
C GLY A 76 1.03 -8.53 -8.57
N VAL A 77 0.99 -7.28 -8.10
CA VAL A 77 0.51 -6.93 -6.74
C VAL A 77 -0.95 -7.37 -6.54
N GLU A 78 -1.83 -7.04 -7.48
CA GLU A 78 -3.25 -7.38 -7.38
C GLU A 78 -3.49 -8.89 -7.55
N GLN A 79 -2.65 -9.58 -8.31
CA GLN A 79 -2.68 -11.05 -8.37
C GLN A 79 -2.40 -11.67 -7.00
N VAL A 80 -1.39 -11.17 -6.28
CA VAL A 80 -1.09 -11.61 -4.91
C VAL A 80 -2.28 -11.35 -3.98
N MET A 81 -2.92 -10.16 -4.08
CA MET A 81 -4.11 -9.83 -3.30
C MET A 81 -5.24 -10.83 -3.52
N ARG A 82 -5.64 -11.05 -4.78
CA ARG A 82 -6.71 -11.99 -5.13
C ARG A 82 -6.43 -13.43 -4.66
N GLY A 83 -5.15 -13.83 -4.62
CA GLY A 83 -4.76 -15.19 -4.24
C GLY A 83 -4.62 -15.44 -2.73
N ALA A 84 -4.44 -14.40 -1.91
CA ALA A 84 -4.01 -14.57 -0.52
C ALA A 84 -4.71 -13.69 0.52
N TYR A 85 -5.35 -12.59 0.13
CA TYR A 85 -5.83 -11.56 1.07
C TYR A 85 -7.33 -11.30 0.93
N GLN A 86 -7.93 -10.71 1.96
CA GLN A 86 -9.33 -10.26 1.92
C GLN A 86 -9.45 -8.86 1.33
N LEU A 87 -8.37 -8.08 1.43
CA LEU A 87 -8.22 -6.81 0.75
C LEU A 87 -6.75 -6.51 0.48
N GLY A 88 -6.50 -5.76 -0.59
CA GLY A 88 -5.31 -4.92 -0.70
C GLY A 88 -5.55 -3.57 -0.02
N ALA A 89 -4.50 -2.96 0.50
CA ALA A 89 -4.54 -1.56 0.93
C ALA A 89 -3.19 -0.87 0.71
N LEU A 90 -3.20 0.45 0.61
CA LEU A 90 -2.01 1.29 0.50
C LEU A 90 -2.31 2.73 0.89
N SER A 91 -1.29 3.47 1.31
CA SER A 91 -1.30 4.94 1.39
C SER A 91 -0.77 5.52 0.07
N SER A 92 -1.58 6.35 -0.59
CA SER A 92 -1.25 6.93 -1.90
C SER A 92 -0.81 8.38 -1.77
N SER A 93 0.31 8.71 -2.42
CA SER A 93 0.62 10.10 -2.76
C SER A 93 -0.49 10.71 -3.62
N ALA A 94 -0.69 12.03 -3.53
CA ALA A 94 -1.71 12.75 -4.31
C ALA A 94 -1.60 12.51 -5.83
N ARG A 95 -0.37 12.38 -6.34
CA ARG A 95 -0.09 12.16 -7.77
C ARG A 95 -0.48 10.76 -8.25
N ALA A 96 -0.47 9.75 -7.37
CA ALA A 96 -0.77 8.37 -7.70
C ALA A 96 -2.26 7.99 -7.56
N ARG A 97 -3.09 8.85 -6.92
CA ARG A 97 -4.52 8.56 -6.69
C ARG A 97 -5.28 8.18 -7.95
N GLY A 98 -5.07 8.92 -9.04
CA GLY A 98 -5.72 8.65 -10.34
C GLY A 98 -5.33 7.31 -10.96
N LEU A 99 -4.10 6.84 -10.72
CA LEU A 99 -3.64 5.52 -11.17
C LEU A 99 -4.42 4.41 -10.45
N TYR A 100 -4.47 4.45 -9.12
CA TYR A 100 -5.15 3.42 -8.32
C TYR A 100 -6.65 3.41 -8.61
N ALA A 101 -7.31 4.58 -8.61
CA ALA A 101 -8.73 4.70 -8.93
C ALA A 101 -9.07 4.11 -10.31
N SER A 102 -8.22 4.34 -11.33
CA SER A 102 -8.43 3.78 -12.68
C SER A 102 -8.35 2.25 -12.75
N ARG A 103 -7.85 1.60 -11.70
CA ARG A 103 -7.73 0.14 -11.58
C ARG A 103 -8.75 -0.48 -10.63
N GLY A 104 -9.74 0.29 -10.18
CA GLY A 104 -10.80 -0.20 -9.29
C GLY A 104 -10.44 -0.19 -7.81
N TRP A 105 -9.31 0.40 -7.44
CA TRP A 105 -9.03 0.68 -6.03
C TRP A 105 -9.96 1.78 -5.54
N LEU A 106 -10.54 1.59 -4.36
CA LEU A 106 -11.51 2.50 -3.77
C LEU A 106 -10.81 3.43 -2.79
N PRO A 107 -11.00 4.75 -2.88
CA PRO A 107 -10.50 5.66 -1.85
C PRO A 107 -11.23 5.41 -0.54
N TRP A 108 -10.50 5.37 0.58
CA TRP A 108 -11.10 5.35 1.90
C TRP A 108 -11.50 6.79 2.28
N LEU A 109 -12.77 6.97 2.66
CA LEU A 109 -13.37 8.27 2.95
C LEU A 109 -13.61 8.48 4.45
N GLY A 110 -13.70 7.40 5.21
CA GLY A 110 -13.87 7.44 6.65
C GLY A 110 -12.57 7.74 7.39
N PRO A 111 -12.66 7.92 8.72
CA PRO A 111 -11.50 8.23 9.55
C PRO A 111 -10.53 7.05 9.63
N THR A 112 -9.22 7.33 9.57
CA THR A 112 -8.15 6.33 9.77
C THR A 112 -7.58 6.33 11.20
N SER A 113 -7.31 5.16 11.76
CA SER A 113 -6.70 5.07 13.09
C SER A 113 -5.63 3.98 13.13
N VAL A 114 -4.88 3.91 14.22
CA VAL A 114 -3.96 2.82 14.50
C VAL A 114 -4.29 2.22 15.86
N LEU A 115 -4.25 0.89 15.96
CA LEU A 115 -4.29 0.20 17.24
C LEU A 115 -2.90 0.21 17.87
N ALA A 116 -2.51 1.33 18.46
CA ALA A 116 -1.22 1.49 19.13
C ALA A 116 -1.16 0.70 20.45
N PRO A 117 0.04 0.53 21.06
CA PRO A 117 0.19 -0.18 22.33
C PRO A 117 -0.66 0.38 23.48
N THR A 118 -1.01 1.67 23.42
CA THR A 118 -1.88 2.36 24.38
C THR A 118 -3.37 2.30 24.02
N GLY A 119 -3.74 1.65 22.92
CA GLY A 119 -5.09 1.57 22.38
C GLY A 119 -5.28 2.34 21.08
N PRO A 120 -6.52 2.41 20.57
CA PRO A 120 -6.86 3.12 19.34
C PRO A 120 -6.47 4.60 19.37
N MET A 121 -5.78 5.07 18.35
CA MET A 121 -5.44 6.49 18.16
C MET A 121 -5.75 6.92 16.72
N ARG A 122 -6.33 8.11 16.54
CA ARG A 122 -6.61 8.68 15.22
C ARG A 122 -5.31 9.07 14.50
N THR A 123 -5.29 8.89 13.18
CA THR A 123 -4.20 9.29 12.28
C THR A 123 -4.72 10.29 11.23
N PRO A 124 -5.10 11.52 11.63
CA PRO A 124 -5.79 12.46 10.74
C PRO A 124 -4.94 12.93 9.55
N ASP A 125 -3.61 12.87 9.67
CA ASP A 125 -2.70 13.22 8.58
C ASP A 125 -2.76 12.21 7.41
N ASP A 126 -3.23 10.99 7.67
CA ASP A 126 -3.43 9.92 6.69
C ASP A 126 -4.86 9.87 6.14
N ASP A 127 -5.79 10.68 6.66
CA ASP A 127 -7.16 10.70 6.16
C ASP A 127 -7.16 11.08 4.66
N GLY A 128 -7.82 10.26 3.83
CA GLY A 128 -7.91 10.47 2.38
C GLY A 128 -6.64 10.13 1.58
N THR A 129 -5.62 9.53 2.20
CA THR A 129 -4.49 8.93 1.48
C THR A 129 -4.74 7.45 1.15
N ILE A 130 -5.54 6.77 1.97
CA ILE A 130 -5.73 5.32 1.89
C ILE A 130 -6.61 4.91 0.70
N PHE A 131 -6.16 3.88 -0.01
CA PHE A 131 -6.93 3.17 -1.03
C PHE A 131 -7.01 1.69 -0.65
N VAL A 132 -8.15 1.06 -0.95
CA VAL A 132 -8.39 -0.37 -0.71
C VAL A 132 -8.80 -1.09 -1.99
N LEU A 133 -8.44 -2.36 -2.10
CA LEU A 133 -8.91 -3.28 -3.13
C LEU A 133 -9.58 -4.48 -2.45
N PRO A 134 -10.90 -4.45 -2.24
CA PRO A 134 -11.62 -5.57 -1.65
C PRO A 134 -11.52 -6.83 -2.52
N VAL A 135 -11.36 -8.00 -1.90
CA VAL A 135 -11.34 -9.31 -2.56
C VAL A 135 -12.47 -10.16 -1.97
N ASP A 136 -13.54 -10.32 -2.75
CA ASP A 136 -14.75 -11.06 -2.38
C ASP A 136 -15.39 -10.62 -1.04
N ILE A 137 -15.19 -9.34 -0.68
CA ILE A 137 -15.84 -8.69 0.47
C ILE A 137 -16.39 -7.33 0.05
N GLU A 138 -17.47 -6.91 0.70
CA GLU A 138 -17.99 -5.55 0.60
C GLU A 138 -17.52 -4.73 1.80
N LEU A 139 -17.11 -3.49 1.54
CA LEU A 139 -16.66 -2.53 2.55
C LEU A 139 -17.39 -1.20 2.32
N ASP A 140 -17.91 -0.62 3.39
CA ASP A 140 -18.34 0.78 3.41
C ASP A 140 -17.10 1.65 3.64
N THR A 141 -16.64 2.32 2.58
CA THR A 141 -15.44 3.15 2.64
C THR A 141 -15.62 4.43 3.47
N SER A 142 -16.83 4.72 3.96
CA SER A 142 -17.08 5.85 4.86
C SER A 142 -16.92 5.50 6.35
N ALA A 143 -16.80 4.21 6.68
CA ALA A 143 -16.60 3.76 8.06
C ALA A 143 -15.16 3.99 8.56
N GLU A 144 -14.95 3.81 9.86
CA GLU A 144 -13.60 3.81 10.43
C GLU A 144 -12.78 2.62 9.91
N LEU A 145 -11.49 2.86 9.65
CA LEU A 145 -10.51 1.83 9.36
C LEU A 145 -9.28 2.02 10.22
N MET A 146 -8.93 0.99 10.98
CA MET A 146 -7.82 1.04 11.92
C MET A 146 -6.72 0.07 11.51
N CYS A 147 -5.49 0.53 11.28
CA CYS A 147 -4.37 -0.36 11.03
C CYS A 147 -3.80 -0.95 12.34
N ASP A 148 -3.10 -2.09 12.23
CA ASP A 148 -2.26 -2.59 13.31
C ASP A 148 -1.00 -1.73 13.49
N TRP A 149 -0.37 -1.84 14.66
CA TRP A 149 0.80 -1.04 15.00
C TRP A 149 2.09 -1.50 14.29
N ARG A 150 2.91 -0.53 13.87
CA ARG A 150 4.33 -0.68 13.49
C ARG A 150 5.11 0.59 13.86
N ALA A 151 6.44 0.54 13.80
CA ALA A 151 7.28 1.73 13.97
C ALA A 151 7.29 2.60 12.70
N GLY A 152 7.56 3.90 12.83
CA GLY A 152 7.53 4.83 11.70
C GLY A 152 6.10 5.15 11.26
N ASP A 153 5.91 5.44 9.98
CA ASP A 153 4.59 5.70 9.42
C ASP A 153 3.71 4.44 9.50
N VAL A 154 2.57 4.54 10.16
CA VAL A 154 1.71 3.39 10.46
C VAL A 154 0.81 2.98 9.29
N TRP A 155 0.65 3.88 8.31
CA TRP A 155 -0.02 3.67 7.03
C TRP A 155 0.98 3.72 5.88
#